data_AF-A0A7G3BXK9-F1
#
_entry.id   AF-A0A7G3BXK9-F1
#
_cell.length_a   1.000
_cell.length_b   1.000
_cell.length_c   1.000
_cell.angle_alpha   90.00
_cell.angle_beta   90.00
_cell.angle_gamma   90.00
#
_symmetry.space_group_name_H-M   'P 1'
#
loop_
_entity.id
_entity.type
_entity.pdbx_description
1 polymer ?
#
loop_
_entity_poly.entity_id
_entity_poly.type
_entity_poly.pdbx_seq_one_letter_code
_entity_poly.pdbx_strand_id
1 'polypeptide(L)'
;METDISELEVSVPETDQSEAEYQDSLNEEIAENRPVQEEFDIRVYRAESQGTMTGYIDKIDIISLNDLPTTITGIQVNRGHCAVTRMYDYRNMHYGSVALAYPRCKAENIREVSVSTADGTYAYRIQ
;
A
#
# COMPACT_ATOMS: atom_id res chain seq x y z
N MET A 1 90.32 15.15 -2.51
CA MET A 1 89.36 15.78 -1.58
C MET A 1 88.22 14.80 -1.37
N GLU A 2 87.97 14.53 -0.08
CA GLU A 2 86.81 13.91 0.62
C GLU A 2 85.57 13.50 -0.22
N THR A 3 85.16 12.22 -0.19
CA THR A 3 84.02 11.57 0.56
C THR A 3 82.63 12.05 0.08
N ASP A 4 81.52 11.31 0.06
CA ASP A 4 81.08 10.09 0.73
C ASP A 4 79.82 9.52 0.02
N ILE A 5 79.64 8.20 0.18
CA ILE A 5 78.48 7.29 0.12
C ILE A 5 77.05 7.86 0.27
N SER A 6 76.11 7.30 -0.51
CA SER A 6 74.82 6.64 -0.10
C SER A 6 73.93 6.47 -1.36
N GLU A 7 73.62 5.26 -1.83
CA GLU A 7 72.45 4.42 -1.43
C GLU A 7 71.11 5.19 -1.60
N LEU A 8 70.07 4.72 -2.30
CA LEU A 8 69.50 3.38 -2.33
C LEU A 8 68.50 3.26 -3.51
N GLU A 9 68.28 2.02 -3.91
CA GLU A 9 67.47 1.48 -5.01
C GLU A 9 65.98 1.87 -4.98
N VAL A 10 65.30 1.84 -6.15
CA VAL A 10 64.01 1.11 -6.28
C VAL A 10 63.86 0.54 -7.71
N SER A 11 63.98 -0.79 -7.73
CA SER A 11 63.47 -1.85 -8.58
C SER A 11 62.33 -1.59 -9.59
N VAL A 12 62.56 -2.06 -10.82
CA VAL A 12 61.55 -2.63 -11.76
C VAL A 12 61.13 -4.03 -11.23
N PRO A 13 59.96 -4.62 -11.58
CA PRO A 13 59.83 -5.28 -12.90
C PRO A 13 58.41 -5.32 -13.52
N GLU A 14 58.41 -5.75 -14.78
CA GLU A 14 57.28 -6.15 -15.63
C GLU A 14 56.65 -7.51 -15.22
N THR A 15 55.52 -7.83 -15.86
CA THR A 15 54.80 -9.13 -15.95
C THR A 15 54.11 -9.59 -14.65
N ASP A 16 52.93 -10.20 -14.62
CA ASP A 16 52.39 -11.27 -15.45
C ASP A 16 50.86 -11.44 -15.18
N GLN A 17 50.22 -12.27 -15.98
CA GLN A 17 48.80 -12.63 -15.97
C GLN A 17 48.25 -13.08 -14.59
N SER A 18 47.02 -12.67 -14.25
CA SER A 18 46.18 -13.43 -13.31
C SER A 18 44.68 -13.25 -13.59
N GLU A 19 44.00 -14.39 -13.67
CA GLU A 19 42.55 -14.53 -13.61
C GLU A 19 42.00 -13.85 -12.34
N ALA A 20 40.90 -13.12 -12.47
CA ALA A 20 40.06 -12.74 -11.35
C ALA A 20 38.60 -12.94 -11.75
N GLU A 21 38.04 -14.06 -11.27
CA GLU A 21 36.61 -14.22 -11.10
C GLU A 21 36.06 -13.00 -10.35
N TYR A 22 35.18 -12.24 -10.99
CA TYR A 22 34.32 -11.30 -10.28
C TYR A 22 32.96 -11.97 -10.09
N GLN A 23 32.84 -12.69 -8.97
CA GLN A 23 31.58 -12.78 -8.25
C GLN A 23 31.24 -11.36 -7.79
N ASP A 24 30.37 -10.67 -8.54
CA ASP A 24 29.63 -9.56 -7.98
C ASP A 24 28.28 -10.09 -7.51
N SER A 25 28.26 -10.39 -6.22
CA SER A 25 27.20 -10.05 -5.28
C SER A 25 25.80 -9.93 -5.87
N LEU A 26 24.92 -10.85 -5.43
CA LEU A 26 23.60 -10.47 -4.94
C LEU A 26 23.01 -9.23 -5.63
N ASN A 27 22.35 -9.44 -6.78
CA ASN A 27 21.15 -8.67 -7.07
C ASN A 27 20.10 -9.04 -6.01
N GLU A 28 20.36 -8.69 -4.75
CA GLU A 28 19.29 -8.26 -3.87
C GLU A 28 18.71 -7.06 -4.59
N GLU A 29 17.59 -7.28 -5.30
CA GLU A 29 16.62 -6.22 -5.45
C GLU A 29 16.44 -5.65 -4.06
N ILE A 30 17.10 -4.51 -3.81
CA ILE A 30 16.68 -3.60 -2.75
C ILE A 30 15.23 -3.34 -3.13
N ALA A 31 14.33 -4.05 -2.46
CA ALA A 31 12.90 -3.76 -2.47
C ALA A 31 12.79 -2.40 -1.81
N GLU A 32 13.15 -1.35 -2.55
CA GLU A 32 13.02 0.04 -2.18
C GLU A 32 11.53 0.28 -2.03
N ASN A 33 11.04 0.09 -0.80
CA ASN A 33 9.95 0.81 -0.20
C ASN A 33 8.80 1.15 -1.17
N ARG A 34 8.32 0.15 -1.92
CA ARG A 34 7.08 0.33 -2.66
C ARG A 34 6.01 0.53 -1.61
N PRO A 35 5.24 1.64 -1.65
CA PRO A 35 4.10 1.76 -0.76
C PRO A 35 3.27 0.49 -0.93
N VAL A 36 2.94 -0.17 0.19
CA VAL A 36 2.06 -1.32 0.17
C VAL A 36 0.78 -0.85 -0.49
N GLN A 37 0.55 -1.27 -1.73
CA GLN A 37 -0.64 -0.87 -2.46
C GLN A 37 -1.76 -1.74 -1.94
N GLU A 38 -2.57 -1.18 -1.05
CA GLU A 38 -3.71 -1.88 -0.53
C GLU A 38 -4.85 -1.91 -1.55
N GLU A 39 -5.63 -2.98 -1.52
CA GLU A 39 -6.74 -3.20 -2.42
C GLU A 39 -8.00 -3.61 -1.64
N PHE A 40 -9.15 -3.13 -2.10
CA PHE A 40 -10.45 -3.41 -1.52
C PHE A 40 -11.49 -3.69 -2.62
N ASP A 41 -12.38 -4.66 -2.40
CA ASP A 41 -13.61 -4.81 -3.19
C ASP A 41 -14.73 -3.99 -2.53
N ILE A 42 -15.41 -3.15 -3.30
CA ILE A 42 -16.44 -2.24 -2.80
C ILE A 42 -17.79 -2.62 -3.37
N ARG A 43 -18.73 -2.94 -2.48
CA ARG A 43 -20.11 -3.29 -2.85
C ARG A 43 -21.07 -2.28 -2.29
N VAL A 44 -21.85 -1.66 -3.17
CA VAL A 44 -22.86 -0.68 -2.80
C VAL A 44 -24.23 -1.23 -3.14
N TYR A 45 -25.12 -1.28 -2.16
CA TYR A 45 -26.43 -1.88 -2.36
C TYR A 45 -27.46 -1.37 -1.35
N ARG A 46 -28.72 -1.60 -1.68
CA ARG A 46 -29.84 -1.44 -0.78
C ARG A 46 -30.27 -2.81 -0.26
N ALA A 47 -30.44 -2.92 1.05
CA ALA A 47 -30.95 -4.12 1.71
C ALA A 47 -32.25 -3.83 2.45
N GLU A 48 -33.09 -4.84 2.62
CA GLU A 48 -34.22 -4.76 3.53
C GLU A 48 -33.74 -4.59 4.97
N SER A 49 -34.47 -3.79 5.75
CA SER A 49 -34.16 -3.52 7.14
C SER A 49 -35.42 -3.29 7.95
N GLN A 50 -35.60 -4.14 8.96
CA GLN A 50 -36.67 -4.01 9.97
C GLN A 50 -36.42 -2.84 10.94
N GLY A 51 -35.22 -2.26 10.94
CA GLY A 51 -34.82 -1.19 11.87
C GLY A 51 -35.03 0.24 11.34
N THR A 52 -35.62 0.39 10.14
CA THR A 52 -35.81 1.68 9.49
C THR A 52 -37.28 1.92 9.16
N MET A 53 -37.72 3.18 9.15
CA MET A 53 -39.10 3.52 8.78
C MET A 53 -39.45 3.16 7.33
N THR A 54 -38.45 3.12 6.45
CA THR A 54 -38.62 2.80 5.02
C THR A 54 -38.62 1.31 4.73
N GLY A 55 -38.26 0.46 5.71
CA GLY A 55 -38.06 -0.97 5.47
C GLY A 55 -36.77 -1.32 4.72
N TYR A 56 -35.91 -0.33 4.45
CA TYR A 56 -34.68 -0.49 3.67
C TYR A 56 -33.55 0.34 4.25
N ILE A 57 -32.33 -0.14 4.07
CA ILE A 57 -31.09 0.55 4.41
C ILE A 57 -30.11 0.47 3.26
N ASP A 58 -29.49 1.61 2.94
CA ASP A 58 -28.40 1.68 1.97
C ASP A 58 -27.08 1.36 2.69
N LYS A 59 -26.22 0.55 2.05
CA LYS A 59 -24.97 0.03 2.62
C LYS A 59 -23.82 0.12 1.63
N ILE A 60 -22.62 0.21 2.18
CA ILE A 60 -21.36 0.03 1.48
C ILE A 60 -20.57 -1.03 2.26
N ASP A 61 -20.33 -2.17 1.63
CA ASP A 61 -19.43 -3.19 2.16
C ASP A 61 -18.05 -2.97 1.55
N ILE A 62 -17.03 -2.88 2.40
CA ILE A 62 -15.63 -2.71 2.01
C ILE A 62 -14.92 -4.00 2.39
N ILE A 63 -14.49 -4.77 1.40
CA ILE A 63 -13.88 -6.08 1.60
C ILE A 63 -12.38 -5.92 1.42
N SER A 64 -11.58 -6.27 2.42
CA SER A 64 -10.13 -6.23 2.30
C SER A 64 -9.64 -7.32 1.35
N LEU A 65 -8.85 -6.95 0.35
CA LEU A 65 -8.11 -7.90 -0.51
C LEU A 65 -6.61 -7.94 -0.14
N ASN A 66 -6.26 -7.38 1.02
CA ASN A 66 -4.89 -7.25 1.49
C ASN A 66 -4.40 -8.53 2.16
N ASP A 67 -3.18 -8.96 1.81
CA ASP A 67 -2.51 -10.08 2.49
C ASP A 67 -2.16 -9.73 3.95
N LEU A 68 -1.74 -8.48 4.18
CA LEU A 68 -1.44 -7.97 5.52
C LEU A 68 -2.69 -7.28 6.13
N PRO A 69 -2.87 -7.35 7.47
CA PRO A 69 -4.01 -6.72 8.11
C PRO A 69 -3.96 -5.19 8.00
N THR A 70 -5.10 -4.57 7.69
CA THR A 70 -5.22 -3.12 7.54
C THR A 70 -6.28 -2.50 8.44
N THR A 71 -6.26 -1.19 8.63
CA THR A 71 -7.30 -0.44 9.31
C THR A 71 -7.72 0.75 8.47
N ILE A 72 -9.01 0.85 8.18
CA ILE A 72 -9.60 2.00 7.51
C ILE A 72 -9.64 3.17 8.51
N THR A 73 -9.01 4.27 8.14
CA THR A 73 -8.96 5.53 8.91
C THR A 73 -9.97 6.55 8.41
N GLY A 74 -10.47 6.40 7.18
CA GLY A 74 -11.44 7.31 6.60
C GLY A 74 -12.21 6.72 5.42
N ILE A 75 -13.41 7.24 5.18
CA ILE A 75 -14.21 6.95 4.00
C ILE A 75 -14.83 8.24 3.47
N GLN A 76 -14.77 8.44 2.16
CA GLN A 76 -15.48 9.51 1.46
C GLN A 76 -16.36 8.93 0.37
N VAL A 77 -17.63 9.31 0.36
CA VAL A 77 -18.58 8.89 -0.67
C VAL A 77 -18.88 10.08 -1.57
N ASN A 78 -18.75 9.88 -2.89
CA ASN A 78 -18.87 10.93 -3.91
C ASN A 78 -18.04 12.18 -3.55
N ARG A 79 -16.74 12.02 -3.26
CA ARG A 79 -15.84 13.13 -2.87
C ARG A 79 -16.33 13.92 -1.66
N GLY A 80 -17.04 13.27 -0.75
CA GLY A 80 -17.60 13.87 0.46
C GLY A 80 -18.99 14.49 0.31
N HIS A 81 -19.61 14.44 -0.87
CA HIS A 81 -20.99 14.91 -1.06
C HIS A 81 -22.04 14.01 -0.39
N CYS A 82 -21.65 12.82 0.07
CA CYS A 82 -22.49 11.95 0.85
C CYS A 82 -21.79 11.56 2.15
N ALA A 83 -22.38 11.95 3.28
CA ALA A 83 -21.84 11.60 4.59
C ALA A 83 -22.07 10.11 4.90
N VAL A 84 -21.09 9.50 5.57
CA VAL A 84 -21.23 8.17 6.18
C VAL A 84 -21.55 8.34 7.65
N THR A 85 -22.63 7.72 8.11
CA THR A 85 -23.13 7.90 9.47
C THR A 85 -22.41 7.05 10.50
N ARG A 86 -22.07 5.83 10.10
CA ARG A 86 -21.47 4.81 10.94
C ARG A 86 -20.63 3.90 10.08
N MET A 87 -19.59 3.37 10.70
CA MET A 87 -18.73 2.34 10.13
C MET A 87 -18.43 1.31 11.21
N TYR A 88 -18.43 0.04 10.84
CA TYR A 88 -18.18 -1.09 11.73
C TYR A 88 -17.11 -2.00 11.13
N ASP A 89 -16.44 -2.77 11.99
CA ASP A 89 -15.51 -3.83 11.62
C ASP A 89 -14.34 -3.38 10.71
N TYR A 90 -13.97 -2.11 10.83
CA TYR A 90 -13.01 -1.43 9.97
C TYR A 90 -11.56 -1.48 10.48
N ARG A 91 -11.31 -2.12 11.63
CA ARG A 91 -10.00 -2.24 12.26
C ARG A 91 -9.46 -3.65 12.10
N ASN A 92 -8.15 -3.76 11.89
CA ASN A 92 -7.45 -5.05 11.75
C ASN A 92 -8.15 -6.00 10.76
N MET A 93 -8.50 -5.47 9.59
CA MET A 93 -9.14 -6.19 8.50
C MET A 93 -8.13 -7.09 7.80
N HIS A 94 -8.29 -8.39 7.94
CA HIS A 94 -7.57 -9.41 7.17
C HIS A 94 -8.20 -9.62 5.78
N TYR A 95 -7.51 -10.29 4.87
CA TYR A 95 -8.07 -10.74 3.60
C TYR A 95 -9.48 -11.35 3.77
N GLY A 96 -10.46 -10.84 3.01
CA GLY A 96 -11.86 -11.26 3.07
C GLY A 96 -12.69 -10.66 4.21
N SER A 97 -12.09 -9.91 5.14
CA SER A 97 -12.83 -9.19 6.18
C SER A 97 -13.67 -8.08 5.56
N VAL A 98 -14.85 -7.83 6.13
CA VAL A 98 -15.80 -6.85 5.60
C VAL A 98 -16.05 -5.75 6.62
N ALA A 99 -15.75 -4.51 6.25
CA ALA A 99 -16.19 -3.34 6.99
C ALA A 99 -17.52 -2.85 6.43
N LEU A 100 -18.44 -2.50 7.33
CA LEU A 100 -19.80 -2.07 6.98
C LEU A 100 -19.92 -0.56 7.16
N ALA A 101 -20.20 0.17 6.09
CA ALA A 101 -20.43 1.62 6.10
C ALA A 101 -21.87 1.97 5.71
N TYR A 102 -22.45 2.95 6.41
CA TYR A 102 -23.85 3.35 6.28
C TYR A 102 -23.97 4.78 5.73
N PRO A 103 -24.12 4.97 4.40
CA PRO A 103 -24.23 6.28 3.77
C PRO A 103 -25.57 6.97 4.09
N ARG A 104 -25.58 8.32 4.04
CA ARG A 104 -26.79 9.15 4.12
C ARG A 104 -27.53 9.30 2.79
N CYS A 105 -26.86 9.02 1.69
CA CYS A 105 -27.43 9.04 0.35
C CYS A 105 -27.90 7.63 -0.03
N LYS A 106 -28.77 7.57 -1.05
CA LYS A 106 -29.22 6.30 -1.62
C LYS A 106 -28.07 5.60 -2.34
N ALA A 107 -28.02 4.27 -2.24
CA ALA A 107 -27.04 3.43 -2.93
C ALA A 107 -26.98 3.72 -4.44
N GLU A 108 -28.14 3.89 -5.08
CA GLU A 108 -28.28 4.18 -6.53
C GLU A 108 -27.58 5.48 -7.00
N ASN A 109 -27.26 6.38 -6.07
CA ASN A 109 -26.63 7.68 -6.35
C ASN A 109 -25.12 7.69 -6.04
N ILE A 110 -24.58 6.60 -5.52
CA ILE A 110 -23.15 6.48 -5.23
C ILE A 110 -22.43 6.14 -6.53
N ARG A 111 -21.40 6.93 -6.85
CA ARG A 111 -20.58 6.82 -8.06
C ARG A 111 -19.12 6.60 -7.73
N GLU A 112 -18.68 7.04 -6.56
CA GLU A 112 -17.30 6.93 -6.12
C GLU A 112 -17.25 6.70 -4.61
N VAL A 113 -16.40 5.80 -4.17
CA VAL A 113 -16.06 5.59 -2.76
C VAL A 113 -14.54 5.65 -2.63
N SER A 114 -14.03 6.50 -1.75
CA SER A 114 -12.62 6.54 -1.39
C SER A 114 -12.42 5.97 0.00
N VAL A 115 -11.45 5.07 0.15
CA VAL A 115 -11.07 4.42 1.40
C VAL A 115 -9.67 4.89 1.79
N SER A 116 -9.51 5.43 2.98
CA SER A 116 -8.23 5.87 3.53
C SER A 116 -7.75 4.91 4.61
N THR A 117 -6.45 4.64 4.62
CA THR A 117 -5.75 3.80 5.61
C THR A 117 -4.53 4.57 6.15
N ALA A 118 -3.59 3.88 6.79
CA ALA A 118 -2.29 4.46 7.12
C ALA A 118 -1.38 4.61 5.89
N ASP A 119 -1.56 3.75 4.88
CA ASP A 119 -0.66 3.64 3.72
C ASP A 119 -1.11 4.49 2.53
N GLY A 120 -2.40 4.85 2.47
CA GLY A 120 -2.88 5.69 1.38
C GLY A 120 -4.37 5.99 1.37
N THR A 121 -4.83 6.53 0.25
CA THR A 121 -6.25 6.68 -0.05
C THR A 121 -6.53 6.13 -1.44
N TYR A 122 -7.50 5.22 -1.53
CA TYR A 122 -7.81 4.44 -2.72
C TYR A 122 -9.24 4.74 -3.15
N ALA A 123 -9.42 5.21 -4.39
CA ALA A 123 -10.71 5.61 -4.92
C ALA A 123 -11.28 4.58 -5.91
N TYR A 124 -12.52 4.17 -5.66
CA TYR A 124 -13.23 3.14 -6.40
C TYR A 124 -14.45 3.74 -7.10
N ARG A 125 -14.59 3.49 -8.40
CA ARG A 125 -15.79 3.87 -9.16
C ARG A 125 -16.84 2.78 -9.04
N ILE A 126 -18.07 3.19 -8.73
CA ILE A 126 -19.22 2.30 -8.60
C ILE A 126 -20.01 2.34 -9.90
N GLN A 127 -20.29 1.16 -10.46
CA GLN A 127 -21.06 0.99 -11.70
C GLN A 127 -22.56 0.82 -11.43
#